data_AF-A0A5J6UGW6-F1
#
_entry.id   AF-A0A5J6UGW6-F1
#
_cell.length_a   1.000
_cell.length_b   1.000
_cell.length_c   1.000
_cell.angle_alpha   90.00
_cell.angle_beta   90.00
_cell.angle_gamma   90.00
#
_symmetry.space_group_name_H-M   'P 1'
#
loop_
_entity.id
_entity.type
_entity.pdbx_description
1 polymer ?
#
loop_
_entity_poly.entity_id
_entity_poly.type
_entity_poly.pdbx_seq_one_letter_code
_entity_poly.pdbx_strand_id
1 'polypeptide(L)'
;MSRSPGVPTPDALEARIAELRAAVRRAMAAGDRTAARELRAELRHAEEAWDDAVLGTGADAAETAPRETAPRRSSGRSSGRPRGAATGKGERATGSSGGAAGSQGKVRAKGPAKRGTKGSAKSSAKGSGRGSRRGLLPVREQVHQALTLLGVPSAPKLVGSVYAAFFPGEIAAGRLTSLRRDEERSFRTAPYARPYYLCAALTADLLAPARGLLTVSTWPLERRIVGPLSPRTDFLTSAIRLAEHAGRGEPNPEAQRLLWRFASNIPGAVDGTVGTVDPAVLAEAARGELEVHREADRRRRESAAGRALDRLDDAERLFGSRLRALQDAPRRPAVNGETDR
;
A
#
# COMPACT_ATOMS: atom_id res chain seq x y z
N MET A 1 -15.27 0.32 -37.67
CA MET A 1 -14.38 1.02 -36.73
C MET A 1 -13.05 0.30 -36.70
N SER A 2 -11.99 0.88 -37.28
CA SER A 2 -10.65 0.29 -37.23
C SER A 2 -9.99 0.63 -35.89
N ARG A 3 -9.50 -0.38 -35.16
CA ARG A 3 -8.71 -0.17 -33.93
C ARG A 3 -7.28 0.22 -34.30
N SER A 4 -6.68 1.18 -33.59
CA SER A 4 -5.26 1.49 -33.75
C SER A 4 -4.40 0.29 -33.33
N PRO A 5 -3.38 -0.12 -34.11
CA PRO A 5 -2.40 -1.11 -33.67
C PRO A 5 -1.46 -0.48 -32.63
N GLY A 6 -1.23 -1.17 -31.51
CA GLY A 6 -0.20 -0.74 -30.54
C GLY A 6 -0.35 -1.30 -29.13
N VAL A 7 -1.58 -1.33 -28.59
CA VAL A 7 -1.85 -1.81 -27.22
C VAL A 7 -2.70 -3.08 -27.26
N PRO A 8 -2.23 -4.21 -26.70
CA PRO A 8 -3.05 -5.43 -26.58
C PRO A 8 -4.19 -5.21 -25.57
N THR A 9 -5.36 -5.82 -25.82
CA THR A 9 -6.51 -5.73 -24.90
C THR A 9 -6.26 -6.47 -23.58
N PRO A 10 -6.98 -6.13 -22.49
CA PRO A 10 -6.92 -6.88 -21.24
C PRO A 10 -7.05 -8.40 -21.44
N ASP A 11 -8.03 -8.87 -22.22
CA ASP A 11 -8.23 -10.30 -22.50
C ASP A 11 -7.03 -10.96 -23.20
N ALA A 12 -6.40 -10.25 -24.14
CA ALA A 12 -5.21 -10.73 -24.85
C ALA A 12 -3.99 -10.77 -23.92
N LEU A 13 -3.91 -9.83 -22.97
CA LEU A 13 -2.91 -9.84 -21.91
C LEU A 13 -3.17 -10.97 -20.91
N GLU A 14 -4.41 -11.25 -20.51
CA GLU A 14 -4.76 -12.39 -19.64
C GLU A 14 -4.37 -13.73 -20.29
N ALA A 15 -4.66 -13.90 -21.59
CA ALA A 15 -4.21 -15.06 -22.35
C ALA A 15 -2.67 -15.18 -22.35
N ARG A 16 -1.94 -14.10 -22.66
CA ARG A 16 -0.48 -14.09 -22.66
C ARG A 16 0.12 -14.34 -21.27
N ILE A 17 -0.51 -13.81 -20.21
CA ILE A 17 -0.15 -14.06 -18.82
C ILE A 17 -0.34 -15.55 -18.47
N ALA A 18 -1.41 -16.19 -18.94
CA ALA A 18 -1.65 -17.62 -18.74
C ALA A 18 -0.61 -18.49 -19.47
N GLU A 19 -0.28 -18.16 -20.73
CA GLU A 19 0.81 -18.79 -21.50
C GLU A 19 2.16 -18.70 -20.77
N LEU A 20 2.55 -17.49 -20.37
CA LEU A 20 3.84 -17.22 -19.72
C LEU A 20 3.93 -17.91 -18.37
N ARG A 21 2.85 -17.91 -17.57
CA ARG A 21 2.76 -18.72 -16.33
C ARG A 21 2.93 -20.22 -16.62
N ALA A 22 2.40 -20.74 -17.73
CA ALA A 22 2.61 -22.14 -18.14
C ALA A 22 4.05 -22.42 -18.61
N ALA A 23 4.66 -21.50 -19.37
CA ALA A 23 6.05 -21.59 -19.82
C ALA A 23 7.04 -21.57 -18.65
N VAL A 24 6.85 -20.66 -17.67
CA VAL A 24 7.65 -20.61 -16.43
C VAL A 24 7.58 -21.94 -15.67
N ARG A 25 6.40 -22.58 -15.58
CA ARG A 25 6.29 -23.90 -14.94
C ARG A 25 7.07 -24.99 -15.69
N ARG A 26 7.02 -25.01 -17.03
CA ARG A 26 7.81 -25.97 -17.84
C ARG A 26 9.31 -25.77 -17.65
N ALA A 27 9.81 -24.54 -17.75
CA ALA A 27 11.23 -24.23 -17.54
C ALA A 27 11.72 -24.60 -16.13
N MET A 28 10.92 -24.30 -15.09
CA MET A 28 11.21 -24.71 -13.72
C MET A 28 11.24 -26.23 -13.52
N ALA A 29 10.33 -26.97 -14.17
CA ALA A 29 10.31 -28.44 -14.12
C ALA A 29 11.49 -29.08 -14.87
N ALA A 30 11.94 -28.47 -15.97
CA ALA A 30 13.14 -28.88 -16.70
C ALA A 30 14.46 -28.46 -16.00
N GLY A 31 14.39 -27.72 -14.89
CA GLY A 31 15.56 -27.21 -14.17
C GLY A 31 16.24 -26.00 -14.83
N ASP A 32 15.73 -25.49 -15.94
CA ASP A 32 16.28 -24.32 -16.64
C ASP A 32 15.99 -23.03 -15.85
N ARG A 33 17.03 -22.56 -15.15
CA ARG A 33 16.99 -21.34 -14.32
C ARG A 33 17.15 -20.06 -15.14
N THR A 34 17.58 -20.14 -16.40
CA THR A 34 17.80 -18.99 -17.29
C THR A 34 16.52 -18.65 -18.02
N ALA A 35 15.94 -19.60 -18.77
CA ALA A 35 14.64 -19.40 -19.41
C ALA A 35 13.56 -19.09 -18.36
N ALA A 36 13.60 -19.73 -17.18
CA ALA A 36 12.66 -19.40 -16.10
C ALA A 36 12.88 -18.02 -15.45
N ARG A 37 13.98 -17.31 -15.72
CA ARG A 37 14.15 -15.88 -15.33
C ARG A 37 13.61 -14.94 -16.42
N GLU A 38 13.85 -15.27 -17.68
CA GLU A 38 13.43 -14.51 -18.87
C GLU A 38 11.91 -14.56 -19.06
N LEU A 39 11.31 -15.75 -19.02
CA LEU A 39 9.85 -15.93 -19.06
C LEU A 39 9.16 -15.27 -17.86
N ARG A 40 9.84 -15.15 -16.71
CA ARG A 40 9.36 -14.35 -15.57
C ARG A 40 9.49 -12.84 -15.80
N ALA A 41 10.36 -12.38 -16.70
CA ALA A 41 10.49 -10.98 -17.08
C ALA A 41 9.39 -10.57 -18.05
N GLU A 42 9.15 -11.37 -19.10
CA GLU A 42 7.98 -11.22 -19.96
C GLU A 42 6.68 -11.25 -19.15
N LEU A 43 6.54 -12.20 -18.21
CA LEU A 43 5.35 -12.30 -17.36
C LEU A 43 5.10 -11.02 -16.57
N ARG A 44 6.13 -10.43 -15.96
CA ARG A 44 6.00 -9.14 -15.26
C ARG A 44 5.56 -8.03 -16.20
N HIS A 45 6.10 -7.97 -17.41
CA HIS A 45 5.75 -6.93 -18.37
C HIS A 45 4.30 -7.07 -18.87
N ALA A 46 3.82 -8.30 -19.08
CA ALA A 46 2.42 -8.56 -19.41
C ALA A 46 1.47 -8.27 -18.23
N GLU A 47 1.85 -8.64 -17.00
CA GLU A 47 1.11 -8.29 -15.77
C GLU A 47 1.04 -6.77 -15.56
N GLU A 48 2.13 -6.03 -15.80
CA GLU A 48 2.17 -4.56 -15.71
C GLU A 48 1.36 -3.87 -16.81
N ALA A 49 1.41 -4.40 -18.05
CA ALA A 49 0.57 -3.91 -19.14
C ALA A 49 -0.93 -4.16 -18.88
N TRP A 50 -1.30 -5.24 -18.19
CA TRP A 50 -2.68 -5.50 -17.78
C TRP A 50 -3.11 -4.54 -16.65
N ASP A 51 -2.27 -4.33 -15.63
CA ASP A 51 -2.51 -3.35 -14.56
C ASP A 51 -2.67 -1.90 -15.10
N ASP A 52 -1.98 -1.53 -16.18
CA ASP A 52 -2.15 -0.24 -16.85
C ASP A 52 -3.36 -0.19 -17.81
N ALA A 53 -3.66 -1.27 -18.55
CA ALA A 53 -4.82 -1.34 -19.43
C ALA A 53 -6.16 -1.37 -18.66
N VAL A 54 -6.21 -2.02 -17.49
CA VAL A 54 -7.43 -2.14 -16.66
C VAL A 54 -7.64 -0.95 -15.73
N LEU A 55 -6.56 -0.40 -15.14
CA LEU A 55 -6.68 0.67 -14.13
C LEU A 55 -6.42 2.09 -14.69
N GLY A 56 -5.87 2.21 -15.91
CA GLY A 56 -5.46 3.48 -16.56
C GLY A 56 -4.09 3.96 -16.06
N THR A 57 -3.25 4.55 -16.91
CA THR A 57 -1.98 5.14 -16.45
C THR A 57 -2.24 6.37 -15.56
N GLY A 58 -1.38 6.62 -14.58
CA GLY A 58 -1.57 7.71 -13.61
C GLY A 58 -1.36 9.13 -14.15
N ALA A 59 -1.48 9.35 -15.46
CA ALA A 59 -1.17 10.60 -16.16
C ALA A 59 -2.31 11.62 -16.13
N ASP A 60 -3.57 11.18 -16.15
CA ASP A 60 -4.76 12.06 -16.24
C ASP A 60 -4.87 13.08 -15.09
N ALA A 61 -4.26 12.75 -13.94
CA ALA A 61 -4.16 13.63 -12.77
C ALA A 61 -3.17 14.82 -12.95
N ALA A 62 -2.38 14.85 -14.04
CA ALA A 62 -1.39 15.89 -14.30
C ALA A 62 -1.80 16.88 -15.41
N GLU A 63 -2.71 16.50 -16.32
CA GLU A 63 -3.04 17.30 -17.52
C GLU A 63 -4.30 18.17 -17.37
N THR A 64 -5.07 18.01 -16.29
CA THR A 64 -6.32 18.76 -16.03
C THR A 64 -6.18 19.92 -15.03
N ALA A 65 -4.96 20.31 -14.68
CA ALA A 65 -4.70 21.51 -13.87
C ALA A 65 -4.80 22.79 -14.74
N PRO A 66 -5.74 23.72 -14.49
CA PRO A 66 -5.85 24.95 -15.27
C PRO A 66 -4.59 25.81 -15.09
N ARG A 67 -3.93 26.19 -16.19
CA ARG A 67 -2.81 27.14 -16.15
C ARG A 67 -3.34 28.55 -15.88
N GLU A 68 -3.37 28.94 -14.61
CA GLU A 68 -3.76 30.28 -14.18
C GLU A 68 -2.85 31.35 -14.81
N THR A 69 -3.38 32.09 -15.79
CA THR A 69 -2.61 33.07 -16.56
C THR A 69 -2.43 34.37 -15.79
N ALA A 70 -1.39 34.44 -14.97
CA ALA A 70 -1.02 35.66 -14.26
C ALA A 70 -0.82 36.86 -15.23
N PRO A 71 -1.48 38.00 -15.03
CA PRO A 71 -1.46 39.11 -15.97
C PRO A 71 -0.12 39.87 -15.96
N ARG A 72 0.47 40.05 -17.14
CA ARG A 72 1.68 40.86 -17.34
C ARG A 72 1.38 42.34 -17.05
N ARG A 73 2.03 42.93 -16.03
CA ARG A 73 2.11 44.39 -15.85
C ARG A 73 3.43 44.92 -16.42
N SER A 74 3.36 45.65 -17.53
CA SER A 74 4.50 46.27 -18.19
C SER A 74 4.73 47.72 -17.76
N SER A 75 5.99 48.06 -17.49
CA SER A 75 6.61 49.39 -17.68
C SER A 75 5.86 50.65 -17.21
N GLY A 76 6.34 51.23 -16.10
CA GLY A 76 6.17 52.66 -15.75
C GLY A 76 7.46 53.19 -15.13
N ARG A 77 8.02 54.29 -15.67
CA ARG A 77 9.41 54.73 -15.41
C ARG A 77 9.48 56.22 -15.11
N SER A 78 9.98 56.63 -13.93
CA SER A 78 10.87 57.81 -13.77
C SER A 78 11.27 58.14 -12.30
N SER A 79 12.45 58.74 -12.18
CA SER A 79 12.93 59.75 -11.21
C SER A 79 12.27 59.94 -9.82
N GLY A 80 13.10 59.95 -8.76
CA GLY A 80 12.75 60.60 -7.48
C GLY A 80 13.75 60.38 -6.33
N ARG A 81 14.62 61.35 -6.06
CA ARG A 81 15.42 61.48 -4.81
C ARG A 81 15.09 62.86 -4.22
N PRO A 82 15.00 63.04 -2.89
CA PRO A 82 16.18 63.50 -2.15
C PRO A 82 16.30 62.90 -0.72
N ARG A 83 16.78 63.68 0.26
CA ARG A 83 17.22 63.27 1.62
C ARG A 83 16.38 63.91 2.74
N GLY A 84 16.39 63.29 3.93
CA GLY A 84 16.02 63.87 5.25
C GLY A 84 15.72 62.72 6.24
N ALA A 85 16.32 62.49 7.42
CA ALA A 85 17.13 63.23 8.41
C ALA A 85 16.35 63.71 9.66
N ALA A 86 16.99 63.60 10.85
CA ALA A 86 16.56 64.10 12.18
C ALA A 86 15.35 63.37 12.86
N THR A 87 15.17 63.31 14.20
CA THR A 87 16.04 63.47 15.41
C THR A 87 15.29 62.95 16.68
N GLY A 88 16.02 62.73 17.80
CA GLY A 88 15.48 62.60 19.18
C GLY A 88 15.68 61.20 19.80
N LYS A 89 16.31 60.98 20.97
CA LYS A 89 16.17 61.50 22.36
C LYS A 89 14.82 61.16 23.04
N GLY A 90 14.80 60.57 24.24
CA GLY A 90 15.92 60.06 25.05
C GLY A 90 15.55 59.54 26.46
N GLU A 91 16.60 59.13 27.22
CA GLU A 91 16.69 59.06 28.70
C GLU A 91 15.90 57.92 29.42
N ARG A 92 16.49 57.10 30.34
CA ARG A 92 17.10 57.33 31.70
C ARG A 92 16.05 57.72 32.77
N ALA A 93 16.04 57.25 34.02
CA ALA A 93 16.74 56.20 34.80
C ALA A 93 15.86 55.86 36.06
N THR A 94 16.14 55.04 37.10
CA THR A 94 17.34 54.32 37.64
C THR A 94 16.88 52.96 38.24
N GLY A 95 17.60 52.10 39.00
CA GLY A 95 18.28 52.24 40.31
C GLY A 95 17.65 51.26 41.35
N SER A 96 18.32 50.17 41.78
CA SER A 96 19.01 49.97 43.10
C SER A 96 18.06 49.85 44.33
N SER A 97 18.20 49.01 45.37
CA SER A 97 19.28 48.15 45.95
C SER A 97 18.66 46.89 46.67
N GLY A 98 19.31 46.02 47.47
CA GLY A 98 20.74 45.71 47.69
C GLY A 98 21.18 45.19 49.10
N GLY A 99 20.90 43.92 49.48
CA GLY A 99 21.49 43.22 50.67
C GLY A 99 20.74 43.34 52.02
N ALA A 100 21.10 42.69 53.15
CA ALA A 100 21.99 41.53 53.44
C ALA A 100 21.84 41.04 54.93
N ALA A 101 22.34 39.83 55.29
CA ALA A 101 22.52 39.26 56.65
C ALA A 101 21.25 38.98 57.53
N GLY A 102 21.27 38.19 58.63
CA GLY A 102 22.25 37.17 59.06
C GLY A 102 22.14 36.65 60.54
N SER A 103 22.38 35.32 60.73
CA SER A 103 22.83 34.62 61.99
C SER A 103 21.84 34.15 63.10
N GLN A 104 22.32 33.16 63.90
CA GLN A 104 21.80 32.54 65.16
C GLN A 104 20.52 31.64 65.08
N GLY A 105 20.37 30.51 65.81
CA GLY A 105 21.38 29.59 66.39
C GLY A 105 21.03 28.86 67.71
N LYS A 106 20.50 27.60 67.69
CA LYS A 106 20.55 26.67 68.87
C LYS A 106 20.29 25.16 68.60
N VAL A 107 21.32 24.32 68.81
CA VAL A 107 21.40 23.05 69.63
C VAL A 107 20.05 22.31 69.93
N ARG A 108 19.79 20.99 69.70
CA ARG A 108 20.60 19.76 69.95
C ARG A 108 20.04 18.43 69.32
N ALA A 109 20.95 17.52 68.94
CA ALA A 109 20.93 16.02 69.04
C ALA A 109 19.91 15.06 68.32
N LYS A 110 20.51 13.93 67.85
CA LYS A 110 19.99 12.57 67.53
C LYS A 110 19.06 12.35 66.30
N GLY A 111 19.56 11.53 65.36
CA GLY A 111 18.76 10.74 64.40
C GLY A 111 18.57 9.28 64.90
N PRO A 112 18.40 8.25 64.02
CA PRO A 112 18.86 8.17 62.63
C PRO A 112 17.78 7.84 61.56
N ALA A 113 18.25 7.69 60.31
CA ALA A 113 17.53 7.31 59.09
C ALA A 113 16.71 5.97 59.23
N LYS A 114 15.69 5.68 58.40
CA LYS A 114 15.77 5.56 56.92
C LYS A 114 14.44 5.80 56.17
N ARG A 115 14.54 6.66 55.14
CA ARG A 115 14.07 6.46 53.75
C ARG A 115 12.72 5.72 53.55
N GLY A 116 11.61 6.43 53.74
CA GLY A 116 10.32 6.06 53.13
C GLY A 116 10.22 6.55 51.68
N THR A 117 9.66 5.75 50.76
CA THR A 117 9.32 6.20 49.40
C THR A 117 8.13 5.40 48.86
N LYS A 118 6.89 5.83 49.19
CA LYS A 118 5.70 5.44 48.42
C LYS A 118 5.59 6.35 47.19
N GLY A 119 5.10 5.80 46.08
CA GLY A 119 5.09 6.50 44.79
C GLY A 119 3.98 7.53 44.63
N SER A 120 4.02 8.24 43.51
CA SER A 120 2.83 8.75 42.81
C SER A 120 3.19 9.06 41.36
N ALA A 121 2.28 8.78 40.44
CA ALA A 121 2.45 9.13 39.03
C ALA A 121 2.20 10.63 38.82
N LYS A 122 2.99 11.24 37.92
CA LYS A 122 2.66 12.48 37.20
C LYS A 122 3.00 12.18 35.74
N SER A 123 2.08 12.25 34.76
CA SER A 123 1.11 13.31 34.47
C SER A 123 1.79 14.64 34.15
N SER A 124 2.08 14.83 32.86
CA SER A 124 2.66 16.04 32.27
C SER A 124 1.98 16.32 30.92
N ALA A 125 0.76 16.87 30.96
CA ALA A 125 -0.03 17.17 29.77
C ALA A 125 -0.18 18.70 29.55
N LYS A 126 0.50 19.20 28.51
CA LYS A 126 0.34 20.49 27.80
C LYS A 126 1.20 20.35 26.54
N GLY A 127 0.84 20.79 25.32
CA GLY A 127 -0.15 21.77 24.85
C GLY A 127 0.56 22.59 23.76
N SER A 128 -0.02 23.07 22.66
CA SER A 128 -1.41 23.30 22.27
C SER A 128 -1.54 23.16 20.74
N GLY A 129 -2.75 22.99 20.19
CA GLY A 129 -2.95 22.81 18.74
C GLY A 129 -4.39 22.54 18.29
N ARG A 130 -5.38 23.09 18.99
CA ARG A 130 -6.81 22.78 18.78
C ARG A 130 -7.44 23.79 17.81
N GLY A 131 -7.56 23.47 16.52
CA GLY A 131 -8.31 24.35 15.60
C GLY A 131 -8.00 24.34 14.10
N SER A 132 -7.40 23.31 13.49
CA SER A 132 -7.39 23.19 12.03
C SER A 132 -7.26 21.75 11.54
N ARG A 133 -8.05 21.40 10.52
CA ARG A 133 -8.17 20.08 9.86
C ARG A 133 -8.73 18.96 10.76
N ARG A 134 -9.69 18.19 10.23
CA ARG A 134 -9.99 16.85 10.77
C ARG A 134 -8.77 15.98 10.47
N GLY A 135 -8.24 15.28 11.46
CA GLY A 135 -7.03 14.48 11.29
C GLY A 135 -7.26 13.35 10.28
N LEU A 136 -6.62 13.43 9.11
CA LEU A 136 -6.55 12.30 8.18
C LEU A 136 -5.92 11.11 8.89
N LEU A 137 -6.49 9.93 8.70
CA LEU A 137 -5.95 8.69 9.27
C LEU A 137 -4.51 8.46 8.78
N PRO A 138 -3.63 7.82 9.57
CA PRO A 138 -2.30 7.48 9.07
C PRO A 138 -2.41 6.51 7.89
N VAL A 139 -1.45 6.55 6.97
CA VAL A 139 -1.54 5.84 5.68
C VAL A 139 -1.76 4.33 5.83
N ARG A 140 -1.23 3.73 6.91
CA ARG A 140 -1.44 2.32 7.23
C ARG A 140 -2.92 2.00 7.46
N GLU A 141 -3.61 2.82 8.24
CA GLU A 141 -5.04 2.70 8.51
C GLU A 141 -5.88 3.02 7.27
N GLN A 142 -5.46 3.99 6.43
CA GLN A 142 -6.11 4.28 5.14
C GLN A 142 -6.06 3.06 4.19
N VAL A 143 -4.87 2.45 4.04
CA VAL A 143 -4.67 1.22 3.25
C VAL A 143 -5.45 0.05 3.84
N HIS A 144 -5.46 -0.10 5.17
CA HIS A 144 -6.26 -1.13 5.83
C HIS A 144 -7.76 -0.97 5.54
N GLN A 145 -8.30 0.25 5.56
CA GLN A 145 -9.70 0.52 5.21
C GLN A 145 -10.01 0.16 3.76
N ALA A 146 -9.20 0.62 2.79
CA ALA A 146 -9.40 0.30 1.38
C ALA A 146 -9.28 -1.20 1.09
N LEU A 147 -8.27 -1.89 1.67
CA LEU A 147 -8.16 -3.36 1.58
C LEU A 147 -9.33 -4.08 2.27
N THR A 148 -9.84 -3.56 3.38
CA THR A 148 -11.02 -4.13 4.05
C THR A 148 -12.28 -4.03 3.18
N LEU A 149 -12.45 -2.93 2.44
CA LEU A 149 -13.53 -2.78 1.48
C LEU A 149 -13.34 -3.75 0.30
N LEU A 150 -12.17 -3.74 -0.35
CA LEU A 150 -11.80 -4.63 -1.46
C LEU A 150 -11.91 -6.13 -1.11
N GLY A 151 -11.51 -6.51 0.10
CA GLY A 151 -11.59 -7.89 0.61
C GLY A 151 -10.60 -8.89 0.00
N VAL A 152 -9.77 -8.46 -0.95
CA VAL A 152 -8.83 -9.28 -1.73
C VAL A 152 -7.45 -8.62 -1.88
N PRO A 153 -6.38 -9.39 -2.16
CA PRO A 153 -5.06 -8.85 -2.49
C PRO A 153 -5.13 -7.79 -3.60
N SER A 154 -4.56 -6.61 -3.36
CA SER A 154 -4.77 -5.46 -4.26
C SER A 154 -3.51 -4.63 -4.47
N ALA A 155 -3.38 -4.05 -5.67
CA ALA A 155 -2.28 -3.16 -6.01
C ALA A 155 -2.45 -1.76 -5.35
N PRO A 156 -1.37 -1.07 -4.94
CA PRO A 156 -1.35 0.30 -4.45
C PRO A 156 -2.21 1.30 -5.24
N LYS A 157 -2.25 1.13 -6.57
CA LYS A 157 -3.01 1.94 -7.53
C LYS A 157 -4.53 1.79 -7.36
N LEU A 158 -5.02 0.55 -7.19
CA LEU A 158 -6.42 0.26 -6.88
C LEU A 158 -6.77 0.65 -5.43
N VAL A 159 -5.87 0.37 -4.48
CA VAL A 159 -6.02 0.79 -3.06
C VAL A 159 -6.19 2.30 -2.94
N GLY A 160 -5.38 3.10 -3.64
CA GLY A 160 -5.53 4.56 -3.70
C GLY A 160 -6.83 5.01 -4.36
N SER A 161 -7.19 4.39 -5.50
CA SER A 161 -8.45 4.67 -6.22
C SER A 161 -9.69 4.41 -5.37
N VAL A 162 -9.71 3.28 -4.64
CA VAL A 162 -10.79 2.90 -3.72
C VAL A 162 -10.83 3.82 -2.51
N TYR A 163 -9.68 4.25 -1.99
CA TYR A 163 -9.66 5.16 -0.86
C TYR A 163 -10.27 6.51 -1.21
N ALA A 164 -9.87 7.13 -2.33
CA ALA A 164 -10.45 8.41 -2.77
C ALA A 164 -11.96 8.29 -3.07
N ALA A 165 -12.36 7.25 -3.80
CA ALA A 165 -13.76 7.06 -4.20
C ALA A 165 -14.74 6.79 -3.04
N PHE A 166 -14.28 6.21 -1.92
CA PHE A 166 -15.17 5.73 -0.84
C PHE A 166 -14.83 6.23 0.57
N PHE A 167 -13.71 6.95 0.77
CA PHE A 167 -13.27 7.41 2.10
C PHE A 167 -12.80 8.88 2.08
N PRO A 168 -12.75 9.58 3.24
CA PRO A 168 -12.34 10.98 3.27
C PRO A 168 -10.84 11.19 2.97
N GLY A 169 -10.55 11.72 1.78
CA GLY A 169 -9.22 12.20 1.37
C GLY A 169 -8.45 11.21 0.49
N GLU A 170 -7.16 11.49 0.26
CA GLU A 170 -6.34 10.76 -0.71
C GLU A 170 -5.14 10.05 -0.06
N ILE A 171 -4.72 8.94 -0.68
CA ILE A 171 -3.45 8.27 -0.37
C ILE A 171 -2.40 8.73 -1.38
N ALA A 172 -1.48 9.61 -0.95
CA ALA A 172 -0.35 10.05 -1.77
C ALA A 172 0.55 8.86 -2.17
N ALA A 173 0.50 8.47 -3.45
CA ALA A 173 0.98 7.18 -3.97
C ALA A 173 2.40 6.78 -3.54
N GLY A 174 3.34 7.73 -3.49
CA GLY A 174 4.73 7.46 -3.07
C GLY A 174 4.85 6.86 -1.67
N ARG A 175 3.91 7.12 -0.76
CA ARG A 175 3.91 6.63 0.63
C ARG A 175 3.65 5.12 0.75
N LEU A 176 3.16 4.47 -0.31
CA LEU A 176 2.90 3.02 -0.33
C LEU A 176 4.16 2.18 -0.60
N THR A 177 5.24 2.81 -1.08
CA THR A 177 6.45 2.13 -1.56
C THR A 177 7.40 1.63 -0.45
N SER A 178 7.40 2.28 0.72
CA SER A 178 8.18 1.83 1.89
C SER A 178 7.38 0.91 2.80
N LEU A 179 6.06 1.14 2.91
CA LEU A 179 5.15 0.56 3.90
C LEU A 179 5.34 -0.95 4.12
N ARG A 180 5.38 -1.77 3.06
CA ARG A 180 5.61 -3.22 3.16
C ARG A 180 6.95 -3.60 3.80
N ARG A 181 8.02 -2.84 3.54
CA ARG A 181 9.35 -3.06 4.15
C ARG A 181 9.37 -2.65 5.62
N ASP A 182 8.65 -1.58 5.95
CA ASP A 182 8.59 -1.05 7.31
C ASP A 182 7.73 -1.95 8.23
N GLU A 183 6.66 -2.53 7.68
CA GLU A 183 5.85 -3.57 8.32
C GLU A 183 6.63 -4.89 8.49
N GLU A 184 7.37 -5.36 7.47
CA GLU A 184 8.25 -6.54 7.60
C GLU A 184 9.32 -6.32 8.69
N ARG A 185 9.95 -5.13 8.71
CA ARG A 185 10.92 -4.78 9.76
C ARG A 185 10.26 -4.77 11.14
N SER A 186 9.07 -4.17 11.26
CA SER A 186 8.34 -4.11 12.53
C SER A 186 7.91 -5.49 13.02
N PHE A 187 7.55 -6.44 12.14
CA PHE A 187 7.25 -7.82 12.55
C PHE A 187 8.51 -8.55 12.99
N ARG A 188 9.61 -8.47 12.23
CA ARG A 188 10.88 -9.14 12.59
C ARG A 188 11.48 -8.61 13.91
N THR A 189 11.28 -7.34 14.24
CA THR A 189 11.73 -6.76 15.53
C THR A 189 10.78 -7.08 16.68
N ALA A 190 9.47 -7.15 16.44
CA ALA A 190 8.47 -7.45 17.45
C ALA A 190 7.28 -8.22 16.83
N PRO A 191 7.36 -9.57 16.78
CA PRO A 191 6.28 -10.39 16.24
C PRO A 191 4.98 -10.17 17.01
N TYR A 192 3.85 -10.11 16.30
CA TYR A 192 2.49 -9.97 16.86
C TYR A 192 2.23 -8.73 17.74
N ALA A 193 3.17 -7.79 17.85
CA ALA A 193 3.03 -6.53 18.59
C ALA A 193 2.06 -5.51 17.95
N ARG A 194 1.43 -5.84 16.81
CA ARG A 194 0.40 -5.04 16.14
C ARG A 194 -0.85 -5.91 15.90
N PRO A 195 -2.08 -5.34 15.99
CA PRO A 195 -3.32 -6.10 15.77
C PRO A 195 -3.48 -6.59 14.32
N TYR A 196 -2.80 -5.94 13.38
CA TYR A 196 -2.62 -6.40 12.01
C TYR A 196 -1.29 -5.85 11.47
N TYR A 197 -0.78 -6.51 10.43
CA TYR A 197 0.32 -6.05 9.60
C TYR A 197 -0.14 -5.95 8.14
N LEU A 198 0.37 -4.96 7.41
CA LEU A 198 0.22 -4.88 5.95
C LEU A 198 1.36 -5.63 5.29
N CYS A 199 1.02 -6.68 4.57
CA CYS A 199 1.95 -7.73 4.16
C CYS A 199 1.81 -8.06 2.67
N ALA A 200 2.64 -8.97 2.16
CA ALA A 200 2.61 -9.35 0.75
C ALA A 200 1.53 -10.41 0.50
N ALA A 201 0.89 -10.36 -0.67
CA ALA A 201 0.29 -11.59 -1.18
C ALA A 201 1.38 -12.59 -1.58
N LEU A 202 1.11 -13.89 -1.52
CA LEU A 202 2.08 -14.94 -1.84
C LEU A 202 1.73 -15.62 -3.17
N THR A 203 2.72 -15.85 -4.02
CA THR A 203 2.51 -16.58 -5.29
C THR A 203 2.26 -18.07 -5.03
N ALA A 204 1.18 -18.64 -5.55
CA ALA A 204 0.79 -20.02 -5.27
C ALA A 204 1.83 -21.07 -5.70
N ASP A 205 2.57 -20.78 -6.78
CA ASP A 205 3.54 -21.70 -7.39
C ASP A 205 4.92 -21.68 -6.68
N LEU A 206 5.29 -20.59 -5.98
CA LEU A 206 6.64 -20.41 -5.39
C LEU A 206 6.64 -20.04 -3.90
N LEU A 207 5.51 -19.57 -3.36
CA LEU A 207 5.35 -18.96 -2.03
C LEU A 207 6.27 -17.75 -1.77
N ALA A 208 6.81 -17.19 -2.85
CA ALA A 208 7.52 -15.91 -2.88
C ALA A 208 6.50 -14.75 -2.89
N PRO A 209 6.85 -13.57 -2.36
CA PRO A 209 5.94 -12.43 -2.34
C PRO A 209 5.59 -11.98 -3.77
N ALA A 210 4.30 -11.84 -4.04
CA ALA A 210 3.77 -11.33 -5.30
C ALA A 210 4.23 -9.89 -5.52
N ARG A 211 4.56 -9.56 -6.78
CA ARG A 211 4.89 -8.19 -7.18
C ARG A 211 3.63 -7.33 -7.06
N GLY A 212 3.77 -6.10 -6.56
CA GLY A 212 2.68 -5.11 -6.52
C GLY A 212 1.59 -5.33 -5.46
N LEU A 213 1.25 -6.56 -5.06
CA LEU A 213 0.04 -6.83 -4.26
C LEU A 213 0.24 -6.71 -2.74
N LEU A 214 -0.64 -5.93 -2.10
CA LEU A 214 -0.77 -5.76 -0.65
C LEU A 214 -1.97 -6.56 -0.10
N THR A 215 -1.84 -7.05 1.13
CA THR A 215 -2.89 -7.78 1.85
C THR A 215 -2.76 -7.60 3.37
N VAL A 216 -3.82 -7.89 4.13
CA VAL A 216 -3.84 -7.74 5.61
C VAL A 216 -3.55 -9.07 6.30
N SER A 217 -2.65 -9.09 7.29
CA SER A 217 -2.21 -10.32 7.98
C SER A 217 -3.30 -11.12 8.69
N THR A 218 -4.42 -10.49 9.03
CA THR A 218 -5.59 -11.10 9.69
C THR A 218 -6.46 -11.93 8.75
N TRP A 219 -6.22 -11.90 7.44
CA TRP A 219 -6.92 -12.76 6.50
C TRP A 219 -6.34 -14.19 6.49
N PRO A 220 -7.19 -15.22 6.27
CA PRO A 220 -6.75 -16.59 6.04
C PRO A 220 -5.68 -16.69 4.95
N LEU A 221 -4.73 -17.62 5.10
CA LEU A 221 -3.51 -17.69 4.29
C LEU A 221 -3.82 -17.95 2.80
N GLU A 222 -4.84 -18.76 2.52
CA GLU A 222 -5.37 -19.04 1.19
C GLU A 222 -5.92 -17.79 0.50
N ARG A 223 -6.58 -16.87 1.23
CA ARG A 223 -7.02 -15.57 0.69
C ARG A 223 -5.85 -14.62 0.42
N ARG A 224 -4.72 -14.83 1.10
CA ARG A 224 -3.47 -14.08 0.88
C ARG A 224 -2.59 -14.68 -0.21
N ILE A 225 -3.01 -15.77 -0.85
CA ILE A 225 -2.28 -16.40 -1.95
C ILE A 225 -2.91 -16.02 -3.30
N VAL A 226 -2.07 -15.86 -4.33
CA VAL A 226 -2.48 -15.62 -5.72
C VAL A 226 -1.93 -16.69 -6.66
N GLY A 227 -2.83 -17.41 -7.32
CA GLY A 227 -2.57 -18.33 -8.42
C GLY A 227 -2.96 -17.74 -9.78
N PRO A 228 -2.95 -18.54 -10.87
CA PRO A 228 -3.20 -18.02 -12.22
C PRO A 228 -4.59 -17.44 -12.47
N LEU A 229 -5.63 -17.93 -11.78
CA LEU A 229 -7.01 -17.42 -11.87
C LEU A 229 -7.28 -16.27 -10.90
N SER A 230 -6.44 -16.11 -9.85
CA SER A 230 -6.69 -15.15 -8.77
C SER A 230 -6.84 -13.70 -9.23
N PRO A 231 -6.10 -13.17 -10.23
CA PRO A 231 -6.34 -11.81 -10.71
C PRO A 231 -7.78 -11.57 -11.17
N ARG A 232 -8.38 -12.54 -11.88
CA ARG A 232 -9.77 -12.42 -12.36
C ARG A 232 -10.78 -12.62 -11.23
N THR A 233 -10.59 -13.62 -10.35
CA THR A 233 -11.49 -13.81 -9.19
C THR A 233 -11.42 -12.65 -8.19
N ASP A 234 -10.25 -12.08 -7.96
CA ASP A 234 -10.04 -10.92 -7.09
C ASP A 234 -10.60 -9.63 -7.74
N PHE A 235 -10.45 -9.46 -9.07
CA PHE A 235 -11.08 -8.37 -9.82
C PHE A 235 -12.62 -8.42 -9.72
N LEU A 236 -13.22 -9.57 -9.99
CA LEU A 236 -14.68 -9.76 -9.87
C LEU A 236 -15.17 -9.60 -8.42
N THR A 237 -14.43 -10.14 -7.44
CA THR A 237 -14.75 -9.94 -6.01
C THR A 237 -14.67 -8.47 -5.60
N SER A 238 -13.72 -7.72 -6.15
CA SER A 238 -13.61 -6.27 -5.96
C SER A 238 -14.81 -5.54 -6.57
N ALA A 239 -15.19 -5.87 -7.82
CA ALA A 239 -16.35 -5.29 -8.49
C ALA A 239 -17.63 -5.46 -7.64
N ILE A 240 -17.92 -6.69 -7.21
CA ILE A 240 -19.08 -7.00 -6.35
C ILE A 240 -19.07 -6.16 -5.08
N ARG A 241 -17.96 -6.14 -4.33
CA ARG A 241 -17.89 -5.48 -3.02
C ARG A 241 -17.92 -3.96 -3.10
N LEU A 242 -17.35 -3.37 -4.15
CA LEU A 242 -17.39 -1.93 -4.39
C LEU A 242 -18.79 -1.49 -4.85
N ALA A 243 -19.46 -2.30 -5.68
CA ALA A 243 -20.83 -2.06 -6.11
C ALA A 243 -21.86 -2.24 -4.97
N GLU A 244 -21.75 -3.30 -4.17
CA GLU A 244 -22.55 -3.53 -2.94
C GLU A 244 -22.34 -2.45 -1.86
N HIS A 245 -21.21 -1.73 -1.90
CA HIS A 245 -20.96 -0.61 -1.02
C HIS A 245 -21.54 0.69 -1.60
N ALA A 246 -21.35 0.93 -2.90
CA ALA A 246 -21.92 2.07 -3.61
C ALA A 246 -23.46 2.10 -3.53
N GLY A 247 -24.13 0.96 -3.75
CA GLY A 247 -25.59 0.82 -3.69
C GLY A 247 -26.24 1.02 -2.31
N ARG A 248 -25.47 1.43 -1.28
CA ARG A 248 -25.99 1.80 0.05
C ARG A 248 -26.30 3.29 0.19
N GLY A 249 -26.06 4.06 -0.88
CA GLY A 249 -26.35 5.49 -0.97
C GLY A 249 -26.24 5.95 -2.43
N GLU A 250 -26.11 7.26 -2.64
CA GLU A 250 -25.85 7.80 -3.97
C GLU A 250 -24.34 7.75 -4.28
N PRO A 251 -23.88 7.03 -5.33
CA PRO A 251 -22.45 6.91 -5.62
C PRO A 251 -21.90 8.23 -6.16
N ASN A 252 -20.89 8.79 -5.49
CA ASN A 252 -20.24 10.03 -5.92
C ASN A 252 -19.53 9.85 -7.29
N PRO A 253 -19.13 10.94 -7.98
CA PRO A 253 -18.52 10.86 -9.31
C PRO A 253 -17.21 10.06 -9.40
N GLU A 254 -16.43 9.93 -8.31
CA GLU A 254 -15.24 9.07 -8.28
C GLU A 254 -15.60 7.60 -8.14
N ALA A 255 -16.61 7.28 -7.32
CA ALA A 255 -17.19 5.95 -7.25
C ALA A 255 -17.76 5.54 -8.62
N GLN A 256 -18.56 6.38 -9.29
CA GLN A 256 -19.05 6.10 -10.65
C GLN A 256 -17.91 5.86 -11.66
N ARG A 257 -16.86 6.70 -11.68
CA ARG A 257 -15.67 6.48 -12.55
C ARG A 257 -14.87 5.22 -12.19
N LEU A 258 -14.95 4.73 -10.96
CA LEU A 258 -14.34 3.47 -10.54
C LEU A 258 -15.20 2.27 -10.94
N LEU A 259 -16.51 2.31 -10.70
CA LEU A 259 -17.46 1.27 -11.12
C LEU A 259 -17.48 1.12 -12.66
N TRP A 260 -17.42 2.21 -13.43
CA TRP A 260 -17.33 2.16 -14.90
C TRP A 260 -16.11 1.40 -15.40
N ARG A 261 -14.94 1.53 -14.75
CA ARG A 261 -13.72 0.76 -15.09
C ARG A 261 -13.84 -0.74 -14.78
N PHE A 262 -14.64 -1.11 -13.77
CA PHE A 262 -14.99 -2.52 -13.56
C PHE A 262 -15.99 -3.00 -14.62
N ALA A 263 -17.09 -2.27 -14.83
CA ALA A 263 -18.15 -2.62 -15.76
C ALA A 263 -17.68 -2.77 -17.21
N SER A 264 -16.77 -1.90 -17.67
CA SER A 264 -16.19 -1.97 -19.02
C SER A 264 -15.38 -3.25 -19.31
N ASN A 265 -15.06 -4.03 -18.27
CA ASN A 265 -14.26 -5.25 -18.34
C ASN A 265 -15.03 -6.48 -17.82
N ILE A 266 -16.36 -6.41 -17.66
CA ILE A 266 -17.24 -7.50 -17.20
C ILE A 266 -18.43 -7.62 -18.17
N PRO A 267 -18.59 -8.75 -18.88
CA PRO A 267 -19.71 -8.94 -19.81
C PRO A 267 -21.07 -8.78 -19.13
N GLY A 268 -21.95 -7.95 -19.73
CA GLY A 268 -23.29 -7.68 -19.20
C GLY A 268 -23.37 -6.62 -18.09
N ALA A 269 -22.25 -6.06 -17.63
CA ALA A 269 -22.23 -5.06 -16.56
C ALA A 269 -22.54 -3.61 -17.00
N VAL A 270 -22.84 -3.37 -18.28
CA VAL A 270 -23.13 -2.04 -18.85
C VAL A 270 -24.48 -2.10 -19.56
N ASP A 271 -25.45 -1.30 -19.09
CA ASP A 271 -26.86 -1.32 -19.54
C ASP A 271 -27.16 -0.48 -20.80
N GLY A 272 -26.13 0.18 -21.36
CA GLY A 272 -26.23 1.06 -22.52
C GLY A 272 -26.24 2.56 -22.19
N THR A 273 -26.42 2.93 -20.92
CA THR A 273 -26.33 4.33 -20.47
C THR A 273 -24.86 4.76 -20.38
N VAL A 274 -24.45 5.72 -21.22
CA VAL A 274 -23.03 6.11 -21.33
C VAL A 274 -22.57 6.91 -20.09
N GLY A 275 -21.64 6.35 -19.33
CA GLY A 275 -20.96 7.04 -18.22
C GLY A 275 -21.57 6.84 -16.83
N THR A 276 -22.65 6.08 -16.71
CA THR A 276 -23.26 5.68 -15.43
C THR A 276 -23.32 4.17 -15.32
N VAL A 277 -23.05 3.62 -14.14
CA VAL A 277 -23.24 2.20 -13.83
C VAL A 277 -24.29 2.05 -12.73
N ASP A 278 -25.30 1.20 -12.96
CA ASP A 278 -26.10 0.65 -11.88
C ASP A 278 -25.25 -0.36 -11.07
N PRO A 279 -24.98 -0.11 -9.78
CA PRO A 279 -24.22 -1.04 -8.95
C PRO A 279 -24.87 -2.42 -8.82
N ALA A 280 -26.21 -2.54 -8.94
CA ALA A 280 -26.89 -3.84 -8.91
C ALA A 280 -26.54 -4.68 -10.15
N VAL A 281 -26.64 -4.10 -11.34
CA VAL A 281 -26.32 -4.77 -12.63
C VAL A 281 -24.85 -5.19 -12.66
N LEU A 282 -23.92 -4.30 -12.26
CA LEU A 282 -22.50 -4.61 -12.15
C LEU A 282 -22.24 -5.77 -11.17
N ALA A 283 -22.89 -5.78 -10.02
CA ALA A 283 -22.71 -6.83 -9.03
C ALA A 283 -23.25 -8.20 -9.50
N GLU A 284 -24.41 -8.24 -10.15
CA GLU A 284 -24.96 -9.48 -10.71
C GLU A 284 -24.10 -10.04 -11.86
N ALA A 285 -23.69 -9.20 -12.81
CA ALA A 285 -22.80 -9.61 -13.90
C ALA A 285 -21.46 -10.16 -13.35
N ALA A 286 -20.88 -9.49 -12.35
CA ALA A 286 -19.65 -9.94 -11.70
C ALA A 286 -19.83 -11.25 -10.90
N ARG A 287 -20.99 -11.48 -10.26
CA ARG A 287 -21.32 -12.75 -9.58
C ARG A 287 -21.42 -13.90 -10.58
N GLY A 288 -22.13 -13.68 -11.69
CA GLY A 288 -22.32 -14.69 -12.75
C GLY A 288 -21.00 -15.18 -13.35
N GLU A 289 -20.05 -14.28 -13.60
CA GLU A 289 -18.72 -14.66 -14.09
C GLU A 289 -17.85 -15.30 -12.98
N LEU A 290 -17.92 -14.79 -11.74
CA LEU A 290 -17.11 -15.29 -10.62
C LEU A 290 -17.44 -16.77 -10.32
N GLU A 291 -18.68 -17.20 -10.52
CA GLU A 291 -19.10 -18.60 -10.35
C GLU A 291 -18.25 -19.56 -11.21
N VAL A 292 -17.90 -19.17 -12.43
CA VAL A 292 -17.10 -19.98 -13.38
C VAL A 292 -15.68 -20.26 -12.85
N HIS A 293 -15.13 -19.35 -12.04
CA HIS A 293 -13.72 -19.37 -11.65
C HIS A 293 -13.48 -19.65 -10.16
N ARG A 294 -14.43 -19.33 -9.26
CA ARG A 294 -14.25 -19.35 -7.80
C ARG A 294 -13.73 -20.68 -7.27
N GLU A 295 -14.27 -21.79 -7.76
CA GLU A 295 -13.97 -23.14 -7.25
C GLU A 295 -12.57 -23.61 -7.68
N ALA A 296 -12.18 -23.33 -8.93
CA ALA A 296 -10.86 -23.69 -9.45
C ALA A 296 -9.74 -22.85 -8.82
N ASP A 297 -10.00 -21.56 -8.55
CA ASP A 297 -9.08 -20.68 -7.84
C ASP A 297 -8.94 -21.07 -6.36
N ARG A 298 -10.06 -21.26 -5.65
CA ARG A 298 -10.07 -21.61 -4.22
C ARG A 298 -9.27 -22.89 -3.94
N ARG A 299 -9.48 -23.97 -4.70
CA ARG A 299 -8.70 -25.22 -4.54
C ARG A 299 -7.19 -25.04 -4.75
N ARG A 300 -6.78 -24.15 -5.65
CA ARG A 300 -5.35 -23.83 -5.84
C ARG A 300 -4.81 -23.00 -4.68
N ARG A 301 -5.59 -22.04 -4.17
CA ARG A 301 -5.27 -21.22 -2.99
C ARG A 301 -5.12 -22.08 -1.73
N GLU A 302 -6.08 -22.98 -1.46
CA GLU A 302 -6.05 -23.96 -0.37
C GLU A 302 -4.82 -24.88 -0.45
N SER A 303 -4.58 -25.49 -1.62
CA SER A 303 -3.41 -26.35 -1.87
C SER A 303 -2.07 -25.65 -1.62
N ALA A 304 -1.99 -24.37 -1.98
CA ALA A 304 -0.80 -23.55 -1.74
C ALA A 304 -0.69 -23.09 -0.27
N ALA A 305 -1.81 -22.85 0.42
CA ALA A 305 -1.82 -22.52 1.84
C ALA A 305 -1.30 -23.68 2.69
N GLY A 306 -1.70 -24.92 2.39
CA GLY A 306 -1.12 -26.13 3.01
C GLY A 306 0.41 -26.16 2.88
N ARG A 307 0.93 -26.07 1.64
CA ARG A 307 2.39 -25.99 1.40
C ARG A 307 3.09 -24.84 2.12
N ALA A 308 2.39 -23.74 2.41
CA ALA A 308 2.94 -22.59 3.12
C ALA A 308 2.93 -22.78 4.65
N LEU A 309 1.93 -23.47 5.20
CA LEU A 309 1.95 -23.93 6.60
C LEU A 309 3.09 -24.93 6.82
N ASP A 310 3.27 -25.89 5.91
CA ASP A 310 4.29 -26.94 5.99
C ASP A 310 5.75 -26.43 5.92
N ARG A 311 6.00 -25.33 5.20
CA ARG A 311 7.36 -24.97 4.72
C ARG A 311 7.89 -23.61 5.16
N LEU A 312 7.04 -22.71 5.63
CA LEU A 312 7.42 -21.32 5.91
C LEU A 312 7.33 -21.00 7.40
N ASP A 313 8.27 -20.19 7.91
CA ASP A 313 8.16 -19.56 9.22
C ASP A 313 7.09 -18.45 9.23
N ASP A 314 6.71 -17.93 10.40
CA ASP A 314 5.63 -16.93 10.52
C ASP A 314 5.93 -15.57 9.85
N ALA A 315 7.20 -15.19 9.69
CA ALA A 315 7.57 -14.01 8.91
C ALA A 315 7.50 -14.32 7.40
N GLU A 316 7.92 -15.50 6.96
CA GLU A 316 7.78 -15.97 5.58
C GLU A 316 6.30 -16.15 5.19
N ARG A 317 5.43 -16.63 6.09
CA ARG A 317 3.97 -16.75 5.91
C ARG A 317 3.26 -15.39 5.72
N LEU A 318 3.88 -14.28 6.11
CA LEU A 318 3.36 -12.92 5.96
C LEU A 318 4.02 -12.15 4.81
N PHE A 319 5.36 -12.15 4.75
CA PHE A 319 6.14 -11.31 3.84
C PHE A 319 6.75 -12.09 2.67
N GLY A 320 6.46 -13.40 2.60
CA GLY A 320 6.91 -14.35 1.60
C GLY A 320 8.31 -14.88 1.87
N SER A 321 8.59 -16.09 1.37
CA SER A 321 9.96 -16.58 1.38
C SER A 321 10.81 -15.68 0.50
N ARG A 322 11.92 -15.18 1.07
CA ARG A 322 13.02 -14.69 0.25
C ARG A 322 13.67 -15.93 -0.33
N LEU A 323 13.67 -16.06 -1.66
CA LEU A 323 14.31 -17.15 -2.40
C LEU A 323 15.61 -17.57 -1.71
N ARG A 324 15.65 -18.76 -1.09
CA ARG A 324 16.80 -19.24 -0.31
C ARG A 324 17.98 -19.47 -1.25
N ALA A 325 18.78 -18.42 -1.42
CA ALA A 325 19.92 -18.40 -2.32
C ALA A 325 21.07 -19.21 -1.71
N LEU A 326 21.17 -20.48 -2.14
CA LEU A 326 22.29 -21.40 -1.92
C LEU A 326 22.79 -21.49 -0.46
N GLN A 327 22.23 -22.42 0.32
CA GLN A 327 22.99 -22.98 1.46
C GLN A 327 22.60 -24.42 1.82
N ASP A 328 21.32 -24.78 1.77
CA ASP A 328 20.85 -26.14 2.11
C ASP A 328 20.98 -27.16 0.96
N ALA A 329 22.19 -27.26 0.39
CA ALA A 329 22.58 -28.39 -0.46
C ALA A 329 23.56 -29.26 0.33
N PRO A 330 23.24 -30.55 0.63
CA PRO A 330 24.16 -31.40 1.35
C PRO A 330 25.44 -31.58 0.54
N ARG A 331 26.59 -31.27 1.14
CA ARG A 331 27.91 -31.56 0.54
C ARG A 331 28.07 -33.07 0.42
N ARG A 332 27.72 -33.63 -0.75
CA ARG A 332 28.23 -34.95 -1.16
C ARG A 332 29.77 -34.87 -1.10
N PRO A 333 30.46 -35.77 -0.40
CA PRO A 333 31.91 -35.86 -0.51
C PRO A 333 32.25 -36.21 -1.96
N ALA A 334 33.32 -35.61 -2.50
CA ALA A 334 33.86 -36.01 -3.78
C ALA A 334 34.49 -37.40 -3.61
N VAL A 335 33.86 -38.41 -4.20
CA VAL A 335 34.44 -39.76 -4.29
C VAL A 335 35.41 -39.74 -5.46
N ASN A 336 36.68 -39.57 -5.16
CA ASN A 336 37.75 -39.60 -6.16
C ASN A 336 38.03 -41.05 -6.60
N GLY A 337 37.26 -41.54 -7.55
CA GLY A 337 37.84 -42.30 -8.65
C GLY A 337 38.22 -41.32 -9.78
N GLU A 338 39.11 -41.62 -10.71
CA GLU A 338 40.05 -42.74 -10.84
C GLU A 338 40.96 -42.37 -12.02
N THR A 339 42.28 -42.43 -11.88
CA THR A 339 43.21 -42.15 -13.00
C THR A 339 44.23 -43.27 -13.14
N ASP A 340 43.76 -44.34 -13.78
CA ASP A 340 44.48 -45.20 -14.72
C ASP A 340 45.96 -44.84 -14.99
N ARG A 341 46.88 -45.70 -14.52
CA ARG A 341 48.25 -45.91 -15.02
C ARG A 341 48.97 -47.06 -14.30
#